data_AF-A0A660ZZD6-F1
#
_entry.id   AF-A0A660ZZD6-F1
#
_cell.length_a   1.000
_cell.length_b   1.000
_cell.length_c   1.000
_cell.angle_alpha   90.00
_cell.angle_beta   90.00
_cell.angle_gamma   90.00
#
_symmetry.space_group_name_H-M   'P 1'
#
loop_
_entity.id
_entity.type
_entity.pdbx_description
1 polymer ?
#
loop_
_entity_poly.entity_id
_entity_poly.type
_entity_poly.pdbx_seq_one_letter_code
_entity_poly.pdbx_strand_id
1 'polypeptide(L)'
;MARRSNSRRSHDLPALERAVLDLFEREPARAFKLKEIQRELSVSQSRYRALRGIIQDLTGAGRIAALPRRRFSSLKAAIHLEGEIEGVGQLATHVRLSDGTRLPITEHAQERVVPGDRARIRKLREGREIFAEVERVLLAAPRLVVGELRRVGSGWVLDPELKIPGFSGGPFIDAECQPGADADGHLARGWLPAYDPRTERPRLERLEVLGPEDHVQAAMLLRIARDRWPAEFSARALADAEAPGDDQLVRRDLTDEFVFTIDPVEAMDHDDAVSIVENDDGSFVLGVHIADVAARVIPDSALDEEARGRATSVYPPGRVLPMLPERLSSGLCSLHHGVERDTVTARIHYGSDGSRRRIDIGLTRIRSRASLAYEHAETFILED
;
A
#
# COMPACT_ATOMS: atom_id res chain seq x y z
N MET A 1 -45.27 26.22 62.03
CA MET A 1 -45.16 26.59 60.61
C MET A 1 -43.74 26.34 60.13
N ALA A 2 -43.63 25.47 59.12
CA ALA A 2 -42.37 25.01 58.55
C ALA A 2 -41.82 26.00 57.51
N ARG A 3 -40.49 26.11 57.42
CA ARG A 3 -39.71 26.07 56.16
C ARG A 3 -38.21 26.11 56.47
N ARG A 4 -37.68 24.91 56.79
CA ARG A 4 -36.29 24.57 56.52
C ARG A 4 -36.17 24.12 55.05
N SER A 5 -34.98 24.30 54.49
CA SER A 5 -34.48 23.81 53.19
C SER A 5 -34.67 24.75 52.00
N ASN A 6 -33.55 25.22 51.41
CA ASN A 6 -33.08 24.71 50.10
C ASN A 6 -31.77 25.37 49.56
N SER A 7 -31.03 26.19 50.31
CA SER A 7 -29.92 26.97 49.69
C SER A 7 -28.54 26.29 49.56
N ARG A 8 -28.38 25.01 49.94
CA ARG A 8 -27.09 24.28 49.83
C ARG A 8 -26.93 23.41 48.58
N ARG A 9 -27.89 23.40 47.64
CA ARG A 9 -27.95 22.39 46.57
C ARG A 9 -27.33 22.78 45.22
N SER A 10 -27.03 24.05 44.95
CA SER A 10 -26.59 24.49 43.60
C SER A 10 -25.09 24.74 43.43
N HIS A 11 -24.31 24.90 44.52
CA HIS A 11 -22.90 25.28 44.42
C HIS A 11 -21.91 24.12 44.18
N ASP A 12 -22.38 22.87 44.09
CA ASP A 12 -21.52 21.67 44.17
C ASP A 12 -21.56 20.79 42.90
N LEU A 13 -22.30 21.23 41.86
CA LEU A 13 -22.38 20.56 40.56
C LEU A 13 -21.12 20.77 39.70
N PRO A 14 -20.55 22.01 39.60
CA PRO A 14 -19.30 22.22 38.86
C PRO A 14 -18.10 21.49 39.48
N ALA A 15 -18.08 21.33 40.80
CA ALA A 15 -17.04 20.60 41.52
C ALA A 15 -17.09 19.09 41.24
N LEU A 16 -18.28 18.51 41.15
CA LEU A 16 -18.45 17.08 40.84
C LEU A 16 -18.12 16.78 39.38
N GLU A 17 -18.50 17.65 38.44
CA GLU A 17 -18.11 17.52 37.04
C GLU A 17 -16.58 17.56 36.87
N ARG A 18 -15.92 18.51 37.55
CA ARG A 18 -14.47 18.59 37.58
C ARG A 18 -13.83 17.33 38.16
N ALA A 19 -14.34 16.81 39.28
CA ALA A 19 -13.85 15.57 39.87
C ALA A 19 -14.01 14.34 38.93
N VAL A 20 -15.06 14.29 38.12
CA VAL A 20 -15.24 13.25 37.09
C VAL A 20 -14.17 13.37 36.02
N LEU A 21 -13.89 14.58 35.53
CA LEU A 21 -12.85 14.81 34.53
C LEU A 21 -11.46 14.49 35.10
N ASP A 22 -11.15 14.94 36.32
CA ASP A 22 -9.90 14.66 37.02
C ASP A 22 -9.68 13.15 37.21
N LEU A 23 -10.75 12.37 37.47
CA LEU A 23 -10.66 10.90 37.53
C LEU A 23 -10.24 10.30 36.19
N PHE A 24 -10.85 10.76 35.09
CA PHE A 24 -10.51 10.28 33.74
C PHE A 24 -9.16 10.83 33.23
N GLU A 25 -8.64 11.91 33.80
CA GLU A 25 -7.27 12.38 33.57
C GLU A 25 -6.24 11.57 34.38
N ARG A 26 -6.57 11.21 35.63
CA ARG A 26 -5.70 10.41 36.50
C ARG A 26 -5.62 8.95 36.06
N GLU A 27 -6.70 8.38 35.56
CA GLU A 27 -6.77 7.00 35.09
C GLU A 27 -7.17 6.91 33.61
N PRO A 28 -6.35 7.45 32.69
CA PRO A 28 -6.73 7.63 31.30
C PRO A 28 -6.84 6.33 30.50
N ALA A 29 -6.42 5.18 31.05
CA ALA A 29 -6.48 3.86 30.41
C ALA A 29 -7.62 2.97 30.94
N ARG A 30 -8.30 3.36 32.03
CA ARG A 30 -9.29 2.53 32.71
C ARG A 30 -10.71 2.89 32.26
N ALA A 31 -11.53 1.86 32.04
CA ALA A 31 -12.95 2.00 31.73
C ALA A 31 -13.82 1.65 32.94
N PHE A 32 -14.68 2.58 33.35
CA PHE A 32 -15.48 2.49 34.56
C PHE A 32 -16.97 2.31 34.26
N LYS A 33 -17.67 1.49 35.04
CA LYS A 33 -19.13 1.53 35.16
C LYS A 33 -19.53 2.71 36.05
N LEU A 34 -20.75 3.22 35.89
CA LEU A 34 -21.26 4.34 36.69
C LEU A 34 -21.18 4.09 38.23
N LYS A 35 -21.40 2.85 38.69
CA LYS A 35 -21.25 2.47 40.11
C LYS A 35 -19.79 2.40 40.59
N GLU A 36 -18.83 2.28 39.69
CA GLU A 36 -17.40 2.32 40.01
C GLU A 36 -16.95 3.77 40.15
N ILE A 37 -17.36 4.65 39.22
CA ILE A 37 -17.15 6.11 39.32
C ILE A 37 -17.72 6.66 40.63
N GLN A 38 -18.93 6.22 41.02
CA GLN A 38 -19.54 6.59 42.29
C GLN A 38 -18.64 6.25 43.50
N ARG A 39 -18.06 5.05 43.51
CA ARG A 39 -17.21 4.57 44.62
C ARG A 39 -15.88 5.30 44.65
N GLU A 40 -15.25 5.45 43.48
CA GLU A 40 -13.94 6.09 43.33
C GLU A 40 -13.96 7.57 43.75
N LEU A 41 -15.04 8.27 43.40
CA LEU A 41 -15.25 9.67 43.78
C LEU A 41 -15.92 9.84 45.14
N SER A 42 -16.17 8.75 45.88
CA SER A 42 -16.87 8.76 47.17
C SER A 42 -18.22 9.52 47.13
N VAL A 43 -18.95 9.40 46.02
CA VAL A 43 -20.21 10.11 45.79
C VAL A 43 -21.35 9.40 46.53
N SER A 44 -21.98 10.12 47.47
CA SER A 44 -23.11 9.60 48.24
C SER A 44 -24.29 9.17 47.36
N GLN A 45 -25.09 8.21 47.85
CA GLN A 45 -26.23 7.64 47.11
C GLN A 45 -27.27 8.69 46.69
N SER A 46 -27.45 9.74 47.49
CA SER A 46 -28.37 10.85 47.18
C SER A 46 -27.93 11.67 45.95
N ARG A 47 -26.64 11.64 45.59
CA ARG A 47 -26.06 12.35 44.45
C ARG A 47 -25.90 11.49 43.19
N TYR A 48 -26.28 10.21 43.24
CA TYR A 48 -26.12 9.28 42.12
C TYR A 48 -26.86 9.75 40.84
N ARG A 49 -28.05 10.34 40.98
CA ARG A 49 -28.79 10.90 39.83
C ARG A 49 -28.05 12.06 39.16
N ALA A 50 -27.41 12.93 39.97
CA ALA A 50 -26.62 14.04 39.45
C ALA A 50 -25.35 13.55 38.73
N LEU A 51 -24.64 12.55 39.31
CA LEU A 51 -23.50 11.90 38.65
C LEU A 51 -23.89 11.27 37.30
N ARG A 52 -25.05 10.62 37.23
CA ARG A 52 -25.57 10.08 35.96
C ARG A 52 -25.76 11.18 34.92
N GLY A 53 -26.39 12.29 35.29
CA GLY A 53 -26.60 13.44 34.40
C GLY A 53 -25.26 13.98 33.88
N ILE A 54 -24.31 14.24 34.77
CA ILE A 54 -22.96 14.72 34.40
C ILE A 54 -22.26 13.77 33.42
N ILE A 55 -22.31 12.46 33.65
CA ILE A 55 -21.70 11.48 32.74
C ILE A 55 -22.39 11.49 31.37
N GLN A 56 -23.72 11.64 31.32
CA GLN A 56 -24.47 11.77 30.08
C GLN A 56 -24.11 13.06 29.34
N ASP A 57 -24.03 14.18 30.05
CA ASP A 57 -23.69 15.50 29.50
C ASP A 57 -22.25 15.53 28.98
N LEU A 58 -21.28 15.00 29.74
CA LEU A 58 -19.87 14.90 29.31
C LEU A 58 -19.68 13.95 28.13
N THR A 59 -20.48 12.87 28.04
CA THR A 59 -20.47 11.98 26.87
C THR A 59 -21.07 12.68 25.66
N GLY A 60 -22.22 13.35 25.82
CA GLY A 60 -22.90 14.08 24.75
C GLY A 60 -22.08 15.26 24.23
N ALA A 61 -21.34 15.93 25.11
CA ALA A 61 -20.38 16.98 24.78
C ALA A 61 -19.03 16.45 24.25
N GLY A 62 -18.87 15.11 24.13
CA GLY A 62 -17.66 14.50 23.59
C GLY A 62 -16.41 14.75 24.43
N ARG A 63 -16.54 14.90 25.76
CA ARG A 63 -15.42 15.08 26.71
C ARG A 63 -14.90 13.78 27.32
N ILE A 64 -15.72 12.73 27.30
CA ILE A 64 -15.39 11.35 27.69
C ILE A 64 -16.01 10.37 26.68
N ALA A 65 -15.45 9.17 26.57
CA ALA A 65 -15.95 8.15 25.65
C ALA A 65 -16.95 7.20 26.34
N ALA A 66 -18.07 6.90 25.68
CA ALA A 66 -18.96 5.80 26.07
C ALA A 66 -18.59 4.52 25.33
N LEU A 67 -18.55 3.40 26.06
CA LEU A 67 -18.14 2.09 25.59
C LEU A 67 -19.28 1.06 25.75
N PRO A 68 -19.20 -0.09 25.04
CA PRO A 68 -20.15 -1.19 25.21
C PRO A 68 -20.31 -1.63 26.68
N ARG A 69 -21.46 -2.23 27.01
CA ARG A 69 -21.80 -2.69 28.38
C ARG A 69 -21.84 -1.56 29.43
N ARG A 70 -22.22 -0.34 29.03
CA ARG A 70 -22.41 0.84 29.92
C ARG A 70 -21.14 1.23 30.69
N ARG A 71 -20.01 1.21 30.00
CA ARG A 71 -18.73 1.68 30.51
C ARG A 71 -18.40 3.06 29.94
N PHE A 72 -17.60 3.82 30.67
CA PHE A 72 -17.13 5.14 30.32
C PHE A 72 -15.63 5.19 30.52
N SER A 73 -14.93 5.85 29.61
CA SER A 73 -13.48 6.02 29.70
C SER A 73 -13.09 7.43 29.33
N SER A 74 -11.84 7.79 29.64
CA SER A 74 -11.23 8.94 28.99
C SER A 74 -11.31 8.79 27.48
N LEU A 75 -11.42 9.89 26.73
CA LEU A 75 -11.21 9.86 25.27
C LEU A 75 -9.83 9.31 24.92
N LYS A 76 -8.86 9.50 25.83
CA LYS A 76 -7.50 8.95 25.72
C LYS A 76 -7.46 7.42 25.89
N ALA A 77 -8.47 6.82 26.53
CA ALA A 77 -8.65 5.37 26.68
C ALA A 77 -9.47 4.74 25.54
N ALA A 78 -9.69 5.46 24.44
CA ALA A 78 -10.32 4.89 23.26
C ALA A 78 -9.63 3.55 22.95
N ILE A 79 -10.43 2.48 22.87
CA ILE A 79 -9.99 1.08 22.76
C ILE A 79 -8.83 1.02 21.76
N HIS A 80 -7.62 0.80 22.28
CA HIS A 80 -6.46 0.62 21.44
C HIS A 80 -6.62 -0.73 20.76
N LEU A 81 -6.54 -0.71 19.44
CA LEU A 81 -6.62 -1.91 18.63
C LEU A 81 -5.23 -2.23 18.14
N GLU A 82 -4.99 -3.50 17.86
CA GLU A 82 -3.78 -3.93 17.17
C GLU A 82 -4.18 -4.42 15.79
N GLY A 83 -3.29 -4.18 14.84
CA GLY A 83 -3.46 -4.66 13.48
C GLY A 83 -2.15 -4.68 12.73
N GLU A 84 -2.21 -5.26 11.55
CA GLU A 84 -1.10 -5.35 10.62
C GLU A 84 -1.27 -4.26 9.56
N ILE A 85 -0.20 -3.50 9.30
CA ILE A 85 -0.18 -2.48 8.27
C ILE A 85 -0.15 -3.17 6.92
N GLU A 86 -1.01 -2.72 6.02
CA GLU A 86 -1.11 -3.21 4.65
C GLU A 86 -0.87 -2.05 3.67
N GLY A 87 -0.46 -2.42 2.46
CA GLY A 87 -0.16 -1.49 1.40
C GLY A 87 0.72 -2.13 0.34
N VAL A 88 1.34 -1.31 -0.50
CA VAL A 88 2.07 -1.74 -1.69
C VAL A 88 3.51 -1.28 -1.59
N GLY A 89 4.46 -2.20 -1.68
CA GLY A 89 5.87 -1.90 -1.43
C GLY A 89 6.10 -1.25 -0.06
N GLN A 90 6.60 -0.01 -0.05
CA GLN A 90 6.80 0.78 1.18
C GLN A 90 5.66 1.76 1.47
N LEU A 91 4.63 1.80 0.62
CA LEU A 91 3.48 2.68 0.77
C LEU A 91 2.43 1.99 1.63
N ALA A 92 2.38 2.37 2.91
CA ALA A 92 1.34 1.93 3.83
C ALA A 92 0.03 2.67 3.56
N THR A 93 -1.09 1.96 3.48
CA THR A 93 -2.40 2.53 3.15
C THR A 93 -3.48 2.18 4.17
N HIS A 94 -3.45 0.96 4.71
CA HIS A 94 -4.47 0.46 5.62
C HIS A 94 -3.86 -0.23 6.83
N VAL A 95 -4.66 -0.42 7.87
CA VAL A 95 -4.42 -1.41 8.91
C VAL A 95 -5.50 -2.47 8.85
N ARG A 96 -5.10 -3.74 8.82
CA ARG A 96 -5.99 -4.90 8.95
C ARG A 96 -6.05 -5.32 10.41
N LEU A 97 -7.25 -5.30 10.97
CA LEU A 97 -7.53 -5.78 12.32
C LEU A 97 -7.71 -7.31 12.34
N SER A 98 -7.67 -7.90 13.53
CA SER A 98 -7.81 -9.35 13.72
C SER A 98 -9.16 -9.93 13.25
N ASP A 99 -10.20 -9.11 13.17
CA ASP A 99 -11.52 -9.51 12.66
C ASP A 99 -11.65 -9.35 11.13
N GLY A 100 -10.56 -9.02 10.43
CA GLY A 100 -10.52 -8.79 9.00
C GLY A 100 -10.92 -7.37 8.57
N THR A 101 -11.36 -6.51 9.50
CA THR A 101 -11.70 -5.11 9.17
C THR A 101 -10.44 -4.37 8.70
N ARG A 102 -10.55 -3.68 7.56
CA ARG A 102 -9.51 -2.78 7.05
C ARG A 102 -9.91 -1.34 7.33
N LEU A 103 -9.00 -0.57 7.92
CA LEU A 103 -9.19 0.87 8.16
C LEU A 103 -8.09 1.65 7.44
N PRO A 104 -8.42 2.72 6.69
CA PRO A 104 -7.39 3.57 6.13
C PRO A 104 -6.56 4.20 7.24
N ILE A 105 -5.24 4.30 7.07
CA ILE A 105 -4.38 4.99 8.03
C ILE A 105 -4.30 6.49 7.70
N THR A 106 -3.98 7.31 8.69
CA THR A 106 -3.78 8.76 8.48
C THR A 106 -2.55 9.03 7.62
N GLU A 107 -2.54 10.14 6.88
CA GLU A 107 -1.38 10.57 6.06
C GLU A 107 -0.08 10.61 6.88
N HIS A 108 -0.14 11.15 8.11
CA HIS A 108 1.01 11.15 9.03
C HIS A 108 1.52 9.75 9.39
N ALA A 109 0.64 8.74 9.42
CA ALA A 109 1.05 7.36 9.65
C ALA A 109 1.75 6.75 8.42
N GLN A 110 1.30 7.07 7.20
CA GLN A 110 1.89 6.55 5.96
C GLN A 110 3.40 6.84 5.87
N GLU A 111 3.85 7.96 6.43
CA GLU A 111 5.27 8.32 6.45
C GLU A 111 6.12 7.49 7.41
N ARG A 112 5.51 6.81 8.40
CA ARG A 112 6.18 6.27 9.59
C ARG A 112 6.08 4.76 9.74
N VAL A 113 5.20 4.12 8.99
CA VAL A 113 5.02 2.67 8.96
C VAL A 113 5.17 2.14 7.56
N VAL A 114 5.46 0.85 7.45
CA VAL A 114 5.49 0.14 6.17
C VAL A 114 4.54 -1.07 6.23
N PRO A 115 4.08 -1.58 5.08
CA PRO A 115 3.35 -2.84 5.02
C PRO A 115 4.07 -3.98 5.76
N GLY A 116 3.30 -4.79 6.48
CA GLY A 116 3.77 -5.86 7.37
C GLY A 116 4.01 -5.43 8.82
N ASP A 117 4.16 -4.13 9.12
CA ASP A 117 4.32 -3.67 10.50
C ASP A 117 3.12 -4.08 11.34
N ARG A 118 3.34 -4.60 12.55
CA ARG A 118 2.27 -4.73 13.55
C ARG A 118 2.23 -3.48 14.38
N ALA A 119 1.09 -2.80 14.41
CA ALA A 119 0.95 -1.51 15.04
C ALA A 119 -0.21 -1.49 16.05
N ARG A 120 -0.04 -0.67 17.08
CA ARG A 120 -1.12 -0.24 17.96
C ARG A 120 -1.74 1.03 17.40
N ILE A 121 -3.05 1.00 17.23
CA ILE A 121 -3.81 2.07 16.60
C ILE A 121 -4.96 2.55 17.50
N ARG A 122 -5.41 3.76 17.19
CA ARG A 122 -6.64 4.34 17.72
C ARG A 122 -7.55 4.73 16.56
N LYS A 123 -8.86 4.43 16.68
CA LYS A 123 -9.84 4.89 15.69
C LYS A 123 -10.00 6.41 15.80
N LEU A 124 -9.81 7.09 14.68
CA LEU A 124 -10.02 8.52 14.52
C LEU A 124 -11.18 8.72 13.54
N ARG A 125 -12.21 9.47 13.92
CA ARG A 125 -13.33 9.79 13.04
C ARG A 125 -13.16 11.20 12.50
N GLU A 126 -13.08 11.32 11.18
CA GLU A 126 -13.03 12.60 10.47
C GLU A 126 -14.20 12.65 9.48
N GLY A 127 -15.16 13.54 9.73
CA GLY A 127 -16.41 13.58 8.97
C GLY A 127 -17.17 12.26 9.05
N ARG A 128 -17.37 11.62 7.89
CA ARG A 128 -18.07 10.31 7.76
C ARG A 128 -17.10 9.12 7.79
N GLU A 129 -15.80 9.36 7.66
CA GLU A 129 -14.79 8.32 7.54
C GLU A 129 -14.18 7.97 8.90
N ILE A 130 -13.67 6.75 9.01
CA ILE A 130 -12.96 6.26 10.20
C ILE A 130 -11.56 5.86 9.75
N PHE A 131 -10.57 6.59 10.25
CA PHE A 131 -9.16 6.30 10.06
C PHE A 131 -8.59 5.54 11.26
N ALA A 132 -7.48 4.87 11.02
CA ALA A 132 -6.58 4.36 12.05
C ALA A 132 -5.43 5.34 12.23
N GLU A 133 -5.38 6.01 13.37
CA GLU A 133 -4.19 6.74 13.81
C GLU A 133 -3.21 5.74 14.41
N VAL A 134 -2.02 5.64 13.82
CA VAL A 134 -0.96 4.76 14.34
C VAL A 134 -0.25 5.43 15.51
N GLU A 135 -0.42 4.87 16.71
CA GLU A 135 0.24 5.38 17.92
C GLU A 135 1.69 4.91 18.00
N ARG A 136 1.93 3.62 17.70
CA ARG A 136 3.26 3.01 17.69
C ARG A 136 3.30 1.69 16.93
N VAL A 137 4.47 1.39 16.39
CA VAL A 137 4.81 0.06 15.90
C VAL A 137 5.16 -0.83 17.11
N LEU A 138 4.57 -2.04 17.15
CA LEU A 138 4.79 -3.07 18.16
C LEU A 138 5.82 -4.11 17.68
N LEU A 139 5.78 -4.44 16.38
CA LEU A 139 6.76 -5.28 15.71
C LEU A 139 6.98 -4.69 14.32
N ALA A 140 8.19 -4.27 14.03
CA ALA A 140 8.57 -3.78 12.71
C ALA A 140 8.75 -4.97 11.76
N ALA A 141 8.18 -4.90 10.56
CA ALA A 141 8.38 -5.91 9.53
C ALA A 141 9.80 -5.84 8.93
N PRO A 142 10.30 -6.98 8.40
CA PRO A 142 11.53 -7.00 7.62
C PRO A 142 11.42 -6.03 6.44
N ARG A 143 12.50 -5.30 6.15
CA ARG A 143 12.53 -4.35 5.04
C ARG A 143 13.93 -4.13 4.49
N LEU A 144 13.98 -3.75 3.21
CA LEU A 144 15.17 -3.15 2.64
C LEU A 144 15.27 -1.70 3.09
N VAL A 145 16.44 -1.31 3.61
CA VAL A 145 16.81 0.05 3.99
C VAL A 145 17.85 0.54 3.01
N VAL A 146 17.64 1.72 2.43
CA VAL A 146 18.62 2.40 1.58
C VAL A 146 19.05 3.67 2.29
N GLY A 147 20.34 3.98 2.24
CA GLY A 147 20.89 5.10 2.98
C GLY A 147 22.39 5.31 2.76
N GLU A 148 22.96 6.23 3.52
CA GLU A 148 24.39 6.54 3.52
C GLU A 148 25.10 5.81 4.66
N LEU A 149 26.22 5.16 4.37
CA LEU A 149 27.06 4.54 5.39
C LEU A 149 27.79 5.61 6.18
N ARG A 150 27.68 5.53 7.51
CA ARG A 150 28.36 6.44 8.44
C ARG A 150 29.13 5.66 9.48
N ARG A 151 30.38 6.03 9.68
CA ARG A 151 31.18 5.50 10.77
C ARG A 151 30.82 6.16 12.10
N VAL A 152 30.49 5.36 13.11
CA VAL A 152 30.14 5.82 14.46
C VAL A 152 30.99 5.08 15.49
N GLY A 153 31.99 5.78 16.03
CA GLY A 153 32.99 5.17 16.90
C GLY A 153 33.77 4.07 16.17
N SER A 154 33.76 2.86 16.72
CA SER A 154 34.39 1.68 16.10
C SER A 154 33.47 0.89 15.16
N GLY A 155 32.19 1.27 15.06
CA GLY A 155 31.18 0.56 14.26
C GLY A 155 30.63 1.39 13.12
N TRP A 156 29.63 0.82 12.45
CA TRP A 156 28.95 1.43 11.32
C TRP A 156 27.44 1.48 11.54
N VAL A 157 26.83 2.52 11.00
CA VAL A 157 25.38 2.66 10.86
C VAL A 157 25.04 2.99 9.41
N LEU A 158 23.85 2.59 8.97
CA LEU A 158 23.29 3.01 7.69
C LEU A 158 22.30 4.16 7.96
N ASP A 159 22.68 5.41 7.70
CA ASP A 159 21.78 6.55 7.87
C ASP A 159 20.67 6.47 6.82
N PRO A 160 19.42 6.16 7.21
CA PRO A 160 18.41 5.68 6.29
C PRO A 160 17.66 6.85 5.66
N GLU A 161 17.34 6.74 4.38
CA GLU A 161 16.51 7.74 3.68
C GLU A 161 15.11 7.85 4.31
N LEU A 162 14.59 6.73 4.83
CA LEU A 162 13.31 6.65 5.51
C LEU A 162 13.48 6.36 7.00
N LYS A 163 12.64 7.00 7.82
CA LYS A 163 12.65 6.83 9.27
C LYS A 163 12.40 5.37 9.67
N ILE A 164 13.20 4.90 10.62
CA ILE A 164 13.07 3.57 11.20
C ILE A 164 12.22 3.65 12.48
N PRO A 165 11.18 2.80 12.63
CA PRO A 165 10.35 2.82 13.84
C PRO A 165 11.16 2.66 15.12
N GLY A 166 10.92 3.55 16.10
CA GLY A 166 11.52 3.51 17.42
C GLY A 166 12.97 4.00 17.51
N PHE A 167 13.54 4.50 16.42
CA PHE A 167 14.94 4.92 16.38
C PHE A 167 15.11 6.27 15.67
N SER A 168 15.96 7.14 16.22
CA SER A 168 16.24 8.47 15.65
C SER A 168 17.47 8.50 14.74
N GLY A 169 18.16 7.37 14.59
CA GLY A 169 19.29 7.20 13.67
C GLY A 169 19.12 5.95 12.81
N GLY A 170 20.22 5.51 12.21
CA GLY A 170 20.25 4.31 11.38
C GLY A 170 20.33 2.99 12.13
N PRO A 171 20.04 1.86 11.45
CA PRO A 171 20.32 0.54 11.98
C PRO A 171 21.83 0.32 12.06
N PHE A 172 22.27 -0.39 13.09
CA PHE A 172 23.65 -0.81 13.21
C PHE A 172 23.95 -1.94 12.22
N ILE A 173 25.19 -2.02 11.77
CA ILE A 173 25.63 -3.10 10.87
C ILE A 173 26.19 -4.24 11.71
N ASP A 174 25.78 -5.47 11.43
CA ASP A 174 26.33 -6.65 12.11
C ASP A 174 27.83 -6.81 11.81
N ALA A 175 28.57 -7.44 12.72
CA ALA A 175 29.99 -7.71 12.56
C ALA A 175 30.29 -8.60 11.35
N GLU A 176 29.32 -9.43 10.93
CA GLU A 176 29.46 -10.36 9.81
C GLU A 176 29.33 -9.69 8.43
N CYS A 177 28.78 -8.47 8.35
CA CYS A 177 28.56 -7.75 7.09
C CYS A 177 29.20 -6.35 7.08
N GLN A 178 30.35 -6.19 7.73
CA GLN A 178 31.07 -4.93 7.82
C GLN A 178 31.54 -4.43 6.44
N PRO A 179 31.34 -3.12 6.13
CA PRO A 179 31.82 -2.55 4.89
C PRO A 179 33.34 -2.31 4.91
N GLY A 180 33.90 -1.98 3.74
CA GLY A 180 35.30 -1.55 3.61
C GLY A 180 35.60 -0.27 4.40
N ALA A 181 36.86 -0.05 4.77
CA ALA A 181 37.27 1.09 5.59
C ALA A 181 37.06 2.45 4.90
N ASP A 182 36.99 2.46 3.57
CA ASP A 182 36.76 3.59 2.67
C ASP A 182 35.28 3.82 2.34
N ALA A 183 34.37 3.04 2.92
CA ALA A 183 32.94 3.13 2.59
C ALA A 183 32.18 4.25 3.32
N ASP A 184 32.86 5.12 4.06
CA ASP A 184 32.23 6.24 4.77
C ASP A 184 31.71 7.27 3.77
N GLY A 185 30.42 7.60 3.85
CA GLY A 185 29.72 8.43 2.88
C GLY A 185 29.24 7.68 1.62
N HIS A 186 29.53 6.39 1.47
CA HIS A 186 28.97 5.61 0.36
C HIS A 186 27.49 5.30 0.60
N LEU A 187 26.72 5.31 -0.47
CA LEU A 187 25.38 4.76 -0.47
C LEU A 187 25.44 3.24 -0.35
N ALA A 188 24.51 2.69 0.41
CA ALA A 188 24.34 1.27 0.59
C ALA A 188 22.87 0.90 0.74
N ARG A 189 22.59 -0.39 0.53
CA ARG A 189 21.32 -1.00 0.90
C ARG A 189 21.54 -2.13 1.89
N GLY A 190 20.66 -2.25 2.87
CA GLY A 190 20.74 -3.23 3.92
C GLY A 190 19.41 -3.92 4.17
N TRP A 191 19.46 -5.19 4.54
CA TRP A 191 18.29 -5.97 4.92
C TRP A 191 18.13 -5.89 6.43
N LEU A 192 17.06 -5.25 6.87
CA LEU A 192 16.68 -5.14 8.27
C LEU A 192 15.64 -6.24 8.55
N PRO A 193 15.95 -7.26 9.38
CA PRO A 193 14.98 -8.26 9.79
C PRO A 193 13.89 -7.64 10.68
N ALA A 194 12.87 -8.44 11.00
CA ALA A 194 11.84 -8.03 11.94
C ALA A 194 12.44 -7.77 13.33
N TYR A 195 11.98 -6.73 14.02
CA TYR A 195 12.45 -6.38 15.36
C TYR A 195 11.35 -5.67 16.17
N ASP A 196 11.40 -5.76 17.50
CA ASP A 196 10.56 -5.00 18.40
C ASP A 196 11.21 -3.63 18.70
N PRO A 197 10.67 -2.52 18.17
CA PRO A 197 11.25 -1.19 18.34
C PRO A 197 11.23 -0.67 19.79
N ARG A 198 10.59 -1.39 20.71
CA ARG A 198 10.50 -1.03 22.13
C ARG A 198 11.60 -1.65 22.96
N THR A 199 12.16 -2.76 22.50
CA THR A 199 13.09 -3.59 23.29
C THR A 199 14.39 -3.87 22.56
N GLU A 200 14.42 -3.71 21.23
CA GLU A 200 15.55 -4.06 20.38
C GLU A 200 16.11 -2.84 19.67
N ARG A 201 17.40 -2.88 19.36
CA ARG A 201 18.03 -1.91 18.45
C ARG A 201 18.04 -2.51 17.04
N PRO A 202 17.65 -1.75 16.01
CA PRO A 202 17.62 -2.27 14.65
C PRO A 202 19.04 -2.59 14.17
N ARG A 203 19.22 -3.77 13.58
CA ARG A 203 20.49 -4.28 13.08
C ARG A 203 20.32 -4.89 11.69
N LEU A 204 21.20 -4.56 10.75
CA LEU A 204 21.19 -5.14 9.42
C LEU A 204 21.85 -6.52 9.43
N GLU A 205 21.19 -7.52 8.86
CA GLU A 205 21.75 -8.87 8.70
C GLU A 205 22.62 -8.99 7.44
N ARG A 206 22.33 -8.16 6.44
CA ARG A 206 23.04 -8.11 5.17
C ARG A 206 23.21 -6.67 4.72
N LEU A 207 24.34 -6.39 4.07
CA LEU A 207 24.69 -5.09 3.52
C LEU A 207 25.26 -5.25 2.12
N GLU A 208 24.90 -4.33 1.24
CA GLU A 208 25.50 -4.16 -0.08
C GLU A 208 25.88 -2.69 -0.27
N VAL A 209 27.18 -2.44 -0.43
CA VAL A 209 27.72 -1.11 -0.69
C VAL A 209 27.57 -0.82 -2.18
N LEU A 210 26.86 0.26 -2.51
CA LEU A 210 26.56 0.66 -3.88
C LEU A 210 27.63 1.58 -4.45
N GLY A 211 28.34 2.30 -3.58
CA GLY A 211 29.39 3.26 -3.94
C GLY A 211 29.02 4.71 -3.60
N PRO A 212 29.79 5.69 -4.08
CA PRO A 212 29.51 7.10 -3.83
C PRO A 212 28.20 7.58 -4.51
N GLU A 213 27.65 8.70 -4.03
CA GLU A 213 26.37 9.24 -4.52
C GLU A 213 26.40 9.62 -6.02
N ASP A 214 27.54 10.04 -6.54
CA ASP A 214 27.71 10.39 -7.96
C ASP A 214 27.69 9.18 -8.90
N HIS A 215 27.67 7.96 -8.35
CA HIS A 215 27.46 6.75 -9.12
C HIS A 215 25.98 6.63 -9.54
N VAL A 216 25.71 6.64 -10.85
CA VAL A 216 24.35 6.67 -11.44
C VAL A 216 23.40 5.63 -10.83
N GLN A 217 23.88 4.39 -10.63
CA GLN A 217 23.06 3.31 -10.05
C GLN A 217 22.74 3.55 -8.57
N ALA A 218 23.66 4.16 -7.83
CA ALA A 218 23.48 4.45 -6.41
C ALA A 218 22.48 5.60 -6.22
N ALA A 219 22.63 6.70 -6.96
CA ALA A 219 21.69 7.82 -6.99
C ALA A 219 20.26 7.39 -7.36
N MET A 220 20.14 6.49 -8.34
CA MET A 220 18.87 5.96 -8.79
C MET A 220 18.17 5.11 -7.71
N LEU A 221 18.89 4.20 -7.05
CA LEU A 221 18.35 3.40 -5.96
C LEU A 221 17.94 4.27 -4.76
N LEU A 222 18.73 5.31 -4.45
CA LEU A 222 18.35 6.30 -3.45
C LEU A 222 17.05 7.00 -3.83
N ARG A 223 16.91 7.40 -5.10
CA ARG A 223 15.69 8.07 -5.58
C ARG A 223 14.47 7.16 -5.52
N ILE A 224 14.60 5.89 -5.94
CA ILE A 224 13.55 4.87 -5.85
C ILE A 224 13.09 4.70 -4.39
N ALA A 225 14.05 4.61 -3.46
CA ALA A 225 13.76 4.49 -2.04
C ALA A 225 13.07 5.75 -1.47
N ARG A 226 13.56 6.93 -1.84
CA ARG A 226 13.00 8.22 -1.43
C ARG A 226 11.56 8.41 -1.90
N ASP A 227 11.29 8.07 -3.16
CA ASP A 227 9.95 8.13 -3.75
C ASP A 227 9.08 6.93 -3.34
N ARG A 228 9.63 5.99 -2.55
CA ARG A 228 8.96 4.82 -1.97
C ARG A 228 8.36 3.88 -3.01
N TRP A 229 8.99 3.81 -4.18
CA TRP A 229 8.47 2.97 -5.24
C TRP A 229 8.56 1.49 -4.85
N PRO A 230 7.50 0.71 -5.08
CA PRO A 230 7.48 -0.70 -4.72
C PRO A 230 8.57 -1.49 -5.46
N ALA A 231 9.62 -1.86 -4.73
CA ALA A 231 10.72 -2.64 -5.30
C ALA A 231 10.37 -4.12 -5.45
N GLU A 232 9.52 -4.66 -4.58
CA GLU A 232 9.18 -6.09 -4.50
C GLU A 232 7.65 -6.27 -4.41
N PHE A 233 7.15 -7.34 -5.01
CA PHE A 233 5.73 -7.70 -4.97
C PHE A 233 5.41 -8.42 -3.65
N SER A 234 4.23 -8.15 -3.09
CA SER A 234 3.77 -8.90 -1.93
C SER A 234 3.56 -10.40 -2.26
N ALA A 235 3.76 -11.27 -1.27
CA ALA A 235 3.54 -12.72 -1.44
C ALA A 235 2.11 -13.06 -1.89
N ARG A 236 1.13 -12.24 -1.48
CA ARG A 236 -0.28 -12.41 -1.91
C ARG A 236 -0.46 -12.05 -3.38
N ALA A 237 0.13 -10.94 -3.85
CA ALA A 237 0.08 -10.57 -5.26
C ALA A 237 0.79 -11.60 -6.15
N LEU A 238 1.91 -12.16 -5.70
CA LEU A 238 2.60 -13.24 -6.41
C LEU A 238 1.75 -14.52 -6.47
N ALA A 239 1.06 -14.88 -5.39
CA ALA A 239 0.15 -16.03 -5.39
C ALA A 239 -1.03 -15.83 -6.35
N ASP A 240 -1.63 -14.63 -6.37
CA ASP A 240 -2.69 -14.27 -7.32
C ASP A 240 -2.20 -14.33 -8.78
N ALA A 241 -0.94 -13.94 -9.05
CA ALA A 241 -0.36 -14.01 -10.38
C ALA A 241 -0.14 -15.44 -10.92
N GLU A 242 -0.04 -16.43 -10.04
CA GLU A 242 0.03 -17.86 -10.40
C GLU A 242 -1.35 -18.51 -10.54
N ALA A 243 -2.42 -17.83 -10.10
CA ALA A 243 -3.77 -18.35 -10.23
C ALA A 243 -4.20 -18.40 -11.71
N PRO A 244 -5.05 -19.38 -12.10
CA PRO A 244 -5.64 -19.36 -13.44
C PRO A 244 -6.47 -18.10 -13.64
N GLY A 245 -6.44 -17.55 -14.85
CA GLY A 245 -7.28 -16.42 -15.25
C GLY A 245 -8.76 -16.79 -15.39
N ASP A 246 -9.58 -15.78 -15.67
CA ASP A 246 -10.98 -15.98 -16.03
C ASP A 246 -11.10 -16.57 -17.44
N ASP A 247 -11.53 -17.83 -17.52
CA ASP A 247 -11.75 -18.57 -18.77
C ASP A 247 -13.23 -18.63 -19.19
N GLN A 248 -14.13 -17.97 -18.45
CA GLN A 248 -15.58 -18.09 -18.66
C GLN A 248 -16.09 -17.19 -19.80
N LEU A 249 -15.30 -16.20 -20.20
CA LEU A 249 -15.68 -15.24 -21.23
C LEU A 249 -15.49 -15.83 -22.64
N VAL A 250 -16.55 -15.76 -23.45
CA VAL A 250 -16.50 -16.18 -24.84
C VAL A 250 -15.65 -15.22 -25.66
N ARG A 251 -14.63 -15.75 -26.32
CA ARG A 251 -13.69 -14.99 -27.16
C ARG A 251 -13.87 -15.36 -28.61
N ARG A 252 -13.87 -14.35 -29.49
CA ARG A 252 -13.85 -14.60 -30.94
C ARG A 252 -12.47 -15.13 -31.33
N ASP A 253 -12.45 -16.27 -32.01
CA ASP A 253 -11.22 -16.85 -32.53
C ASP A 253 -10.74 -16.10 -33.78
N LEU A 254 -9.53 -15.56 -33.71
CA LEU A 254 -8.79 -14.87 -34.77
C LEU A 254 -7.42 -15.53 -35.00
N THR A 255 -7.20 -16.75 -34.54
CA THR A 255 -5.89 -17.44 -34.60
C THR A 255 -5.41 -17.75 -36.02
N ASP A 256 -6.32 -17.70 -37.00
CA ASP A 256 -6.04 -17.85 -38.42
C ASP A 256 -5.71 -16.53 -39.13
N GLU A 257 -5.98 -15.36 -38.52
CA GLU A 257 -5.57 -14.07 -39.08
C GLU A 257 -4.04 -13.90 -38.96
N PHE A 258 -3.42 -13.23 -39.93
CA PHE A 258 -1.99 -12.91 -39.88
C PHE A 258 -1.77 -11.73 -38.94
N VAL A 259 -1.57 -12.04 -37.66
CA VAL A 259 -1.30 -11.08 -36.59
C VAL A 259 0.20 -11.02 -36.32
N PHE A 260 0.76 -9.84 -36.05
CA PHE A 260 2.18 -9.66 -35.72
C PHE A 260 2.39 -8.51 -34.73
N THR A 261 3.53 -8.50 -34.05
CA THR A 261 3.96 -7.44 -33.13
C THR A 261 5.17 -6.67 -33.71
N ILE A 262 5.34 -5.41 -33.32
CA ILE A 262 6.52 -4.60 -33.68
C ILE A 262 6.99 -3.83 -32.45
N ASP A 263 8.17 -4.18 -31.94
CA ASP A 263 8.67 -3.71 -30.65
C ASP A 263 10.18 -3.43 -30.70
N PRO A 264 10.78 -2.72 -29.73
CA PRO A 264 12.23 -2.70 -29.56
C PRO A 264 12.80 -4.11 -29.40
N VAL A 265 14.04 -4.35 -29.84
CA VAL A 265 14.67 -5.68 -29.78
C VAL A 265 14.83 -6.21 -28.34
N GLU A 266 14.94 -5.33 -27.35
CA GLU A 266 15.04 -5.69 -25.94
C GLU A 266 13.67 -5.85 -25.24
N ALA A 267 12.56 -5.60 -25.93
CA ALA A 267 11.22 -5.71 -25.34
C ALA A 267 10.89 -7.16 -25.00
N MET A 268 10.37 -7.38 -23.78
CA MET A 268 9.93 -8.69 -23.33
C MET A 268 8.41 -8.75 -23.10
N ASP A 269 7.77 -7.59 -22.99
CA ASP A 269 6.37 -7.32 -22.70
C ASP A 269 5.66 -6.77 -23.95
N HIS A 270 5.37 -7.67 -24.89
CA HIS A 270 4.63 -7.34 -26.10
C HIS A 270 3.14 -7.19 -25.76
N ASP A 271 2.68 -5.95 -25.54
CA ASP A 271 1.33 -5.64 -25.08
C ASP A 271 0.32 -5.45 -26.21
N ASP A 272 0.81 -5.12 -27.41
CA ASP A 272 -0.02 -4.90 -28.60
C ASP A 272 0.46 -5.70 -29.82
N ALA A 273 -0.50 -6.04 -30.67
CA ALA A 273 -0.27 -6.67 -31.96
C ALA A 273 -1.23 -6.08 -33.00
N VAL A 274 -0.87 -6.19 -34.27
CA VAL A 274 -1.64 -5.65 -35.39
C VAL A 274 -1.92 -6.73 -36.44
N SER A 275 -3.02 -6.56 -37.16
CA SER A 275 -3.35 -7.31 -38.37
C SER A 275 -4.04 -6.40 -39.37
N ILE A 276 -3.91 -6.71 -40.66
CA ILE A 276 -4.63 -6.00 -41.72
C ILE A 276 -5.22 -7.02 -42.70
N VAL A 277 -6.50 -6.84 -43.02
CA VAL A 277 -7.22 -7.64 -44.02
C VAL A 277 -7.82 -6.69 -45.05
N GLU A 278 -7.31 -6.75 -46.27
CA GLU A 278 -7.84 -6.01 -47.41
C GLU A 278 -8.96 -6.82 -48.10
N ASN A 279 -10.00 -6.12 -48.54
CA ASN A 279 -11.13 -6.68 -49.30
C ASN A 279 -10.96 -6.36 -50.79
N ASP A 280 -11.67 -7.08 -51.65
CA ASP A 280 -11.60 -6.92 -53.11
C ASP A 280 -11.98 -5.51 -53.62
N ASP A 281 -12.75 -4.74 -52.83
CA ASP A 281 -13.16 -3.37 -53.17
C ASP A 281 -12.14 -2.29 -52.72
N GLY A 282 -10.98 -2.71 -52.22
CA GLY A 282 -9.92 -1.87 -51.67
C GLY A 282 -10.22 -1.33 -50.27
N SER A 283 -11.37 -1.67 -49.68
CA SER A 283 -11.61 -1.42 -48.26
C SER A 283 -10.75 -2.38 -47.42
N PHE A 284 -10.43 -2.00 -46.19
CA PHE A 284 -9.61 -2.86 -45.33
C PHE A 284 -10.02 -2.78 -43.87
N VAL A 285 -9.67 -3.82 -43.12
CA VAL A 285 -9.91 -3.93 -41.68
C VAL A 285 -8.57 -3.99 -40.97
N LEU A 286 -8.30 -2.99 -40.13
CA LEU A 286 -7.17 -2.98 -39.21
C LEU A 286 -7.60 -3.61 -37.89
N GLY A 287 -6.95 -4.68 -37.48
CA GLY A 287 -7.04 -5.23 -36.13
C GLY A 287 -5.96 -4.64 -35.24
N VAL A 288 -6.35 -4.00 -34.13
CA VAL A 288 -5.44 -3.65 -33.03
C VAL A 288 -5.79 -4.56 -31.86
N HIS A 289 -4.85 -5.41 -31.46
CA HIS A 289 -5.05 -6.46 -30.48
C HIS A 289 -4.22 -6.16 -29.23
N ILE A 290 -4.89 -5.84 -28.12
CA ILE A 290 -4.22 -5.53 -26.86
C ILE A 290 -4.29 -6.74 -25.95
N ALA A 291 -3.19 -7.11 -25.28
CA ALA A 291 -3.15 -8.17 -24.30
C ALA A 291 -4.28 -8.03 -23.27
N ASP A 292 -5.06 -9.10 -23.06
CA ASP A 292 -6.16 -9.08 -22.09
C ASP A 292 -5.66 -9.32 -20.67
N VAL A 293 -5.00 -8.29 -20.11
CA VAL A 293 -4.49 -8.29 -18.73
C VAL A 293 -5.63 -8.45 -17.71
N ALA A 294 -6.82 -7.91 -18.02
CA ALA A 294 -7.99 -7.98 -17.15
C ALA A 294 -8.50 -9.42 -16.95
N ALA A 295 -8.22 -10.34 -17.89
CA ALA A 295 -8.49 -11.76 -17.69
C ALA A 295 -7.63 -12.39 -16.57
N ARG A 296 -6.54 -11.74 -16.14
CA ARG A 296 -5.62 -12.24 -15.11
C ARG A 296 -5.63 -11.40 -13.84
N VAL A 297 -5.84 -10.10 -13.96
CA VAL A 297 -5.87 -9.17 -12.83
C VAL A 297 -7.32 -8.98 -12.40
N ILE A 298 -7.78 -9.81 -11.47
CA ILE A 298 -9.18 -9.79 -10.98
C ILE A 298 -9.38 -8.56 -10.09
N PRO A 299 -10.46 -7.78 -10.27
CA PRO A 299 -10.77 -6.64 -9.41
C PRO A 299 -10.80 -7.01 -7.92
N ASP A 300 -10.27 -6.12 -7.07
CA ASP A 300 -10.18 -6.29 -5.62
C ASP A 300 -9.33 -7.49 -5.14
N SER A 301 -8.57 -8.13 -6.03
CA SER A 301 -7.53 -9.11 -5.69
C SER A 301 -6.30 -8.42 -5.09
N ALA A 302 -5.42 -9.19 -4.44
CA ALA A 302 -4.16 -8.63 -3.93
C ALA A 302 -3.25 -8.15 -5.08
N LEU A 303 -3.31 -8.81 -6.23
CA LEU A 303 -2.62 -8.38 -7.44
C LEU A 303 -3.18 -7.06 -8.01
N ASP A 304 -4.50 -6.87 -8.02
CA ASP A 304 -5.12 -5.59 -8.43
C ASP A 304 -4.78 -4.45 -7.46
N GLU A 305 -4.82 -4.71 -6.14
CA GLU A 305 -4.37 -3.75 -5.13
C GLU A 305 -2.91 -3.33 -5.34
N GLU A 306 -2.03 -4.30 -5.60
CA GLU A 306 -0.61 -4.07 -5.88
C GLU A 306 -0.40 -3.28 -7.18
N ALA A 307 -1.09 -3.67 -8.27
CA ALA A 307 -1.03 -2.97 -9.55
C ALA A 307 -1.51 -1.51 -9.41
N ARG A 308 -2.61 -1.28 -8.68
CA ARG A 308 -3.14 0.07 -8.39
C ARG A 308 -2.17 0.90 -7.56
N GLY A 309 -1.51 0.30 -6.57
CA GLY A 309 -0.51 1.00 -5.75
C GLY A 309 0.77 1.33 -6.50
N ARG A 310 1.15 0.50 -7.49
CA ARG A 310 2.26 0.80 -8.42
C ARG A 310 1.88 1.81 -9.48
N ALA A 311 0.62 1.80 -9.93
CA ALA A 311 -0.02 2.63 -10.96
C ALA A 311 0.57 2.53 -12.38
N THR A 312 1.89 2.36 -12.51
CA THR A 312 2.60 2.24 -13.78
C THR A 312 3.89 1.43 -13.60
N SER A 313 4.36 0.83 -14.68
CA SER A 313 5.75 0.36 -14.75
C SER A 313 6.66 1.58 -14.84
N VAL A 314 7.87 1.50 -14.29
CA VAL A 314 8.86 2.55 -14.45
C VAL A 314 10.21 2.01 -14.90
N TYR A 315 10.82 2.74 -15.84
CA TYR A 315 11.98 2.32 -16.61
C TYR A 315 13.18 3.24 -16.32
N PRO A 316 13.78 3.17 -15.13
CA PRO A 316 15.04 3.86 -14.89
C PRO A 316 16.20 3.20 -15.67
N PRO A 317 17.31 3.93 -15.94
CA PRO A 317 18.41 3.37 -16.73
C PRO A 317 18.96 2.02 -16.22
N GLY A 318 18.84 0.96 -17.03
CA GLY A 318 19.37 -0.36 -16.71
C GLY A 318 18.51 -1.22 -15.78
N ARG A 319 17.25 -0.83 -15.50
CA ARG A 319 16.30 -1.65 -14.74
C ARG A 319 14.85 -1.32 -15.12
N VAL A 320 13.94 -2.26 -14.89
CA VAL A 320 12.49 -2.02 -14.87
C VAL A 320 11.95 -2.24 -13.46
N LEU A 321 11.05 -1.37 -13.02
CA LEU A 321 10.21 -1.52 -11.84
C LEU A 321 8.80 -1.79 -12.34
N PRO A 322 8.43 -3.06 -12.55
CA PRO A 322 7.22 -3.38 -13.29
C PRO A 322 5.96 -3.18 -12.43
N MET A 323 4.86 -2.83 -13.09
CA MET A 323 3.54 -2.73 -12.47
C MET A 323 2.99 -4.11 -12.09
N LEU A 324 3.26 -5.11 -12.92
CA LEU A 324 2.81 -6.49 -12.74
C LEU A 324 4.02 -7.43 -12.63
N PRO A 325 3.88 -8.57 -11.95
CA PRO A 325 4.95 -9.57 -11.91
C PRO A 325 5.35 -10.00 -13.33
N GLU A 326 6.65 -10.24 -13.55
CA GLU A 326 7.20 -10.66 -14.85
C GLU A 326 6.46 -11.87 -15.44
N ARG A 327 6.04 -12.81 -14.57
CA ARG A 327 5.24 -13.97 -14.95
C ARG A 327 4.01 -13.60 -15.79
N LEU A 328 3.38 -12.46 -15.49
CA LEU A 328 2.25 -11.93 -16.23
C LEU A 328 2.71 -11.04 -17.39
N SER A 329 3.47 -9.97 -17.10
CA SER A 329 3.81 -8.96 -18.11
C SER A 329 4.59 -9.56 -19.28
N SER A 330 5.77 -10.13 -19.03
CA SER A 330 6.62 -10.74 -20.06
C SER A 330 6.28 -12.21 -20.35
N GLY A 331 5.34 -12.80 -19.60
CA GLY A 331 4.98 -14.20 -19.74
C GLY A 331 3.59 -14.42 -20.33
N LEU A 332 2.60 -14.45 -19.45
CA LEU A 332 1.26 -14.95 -19.80
C LEU A 332 0.40 -13.95 -20.57
N CYS A 333 0.63 -12.65 -20.41
CA CYS A 333 -0.09 -11.59 -21.11
C CYS A 333 0.61 -11.20 -22.42
N SER A 334 1.94 -11.27 -22.46
CA SER A 334 2.70 -10.91 -23.67
C SER A 334 2.32 -11.76 -24.89
N LEU A 335 2.18 -11.08 -26.02
CA LEU A 335 1.73 -11.59 -27.32
C LEU A 335 2.83 -12.34 -28.09
N HIS A 336 3.48 -13.28 -27.40
CA HIS A 336 4.58 -14.10 -27.91
C HIS A 336 4.26 -14.80 -29.24
N HIS A 337 5.26 -14.82 -30.12
CA HIS A 337 5.21 -15.50 -31.40
C HIS A 337 4.81 -16.98 -31.25
N GLY A 338 3.86 -17.42 -32.09
CA GLY A 338 3.39 -18.80 -32.19
C GLY A 338 2.46 -19.23 -31.06
N VAL A 339 2.22 -18.40 -30.05
CA VAL A 339 1.41 -18.77 -28.88
C VAL A 339 0.03 -18.13 -28.95
N GLU A 340 -0.99 -18.90 -28.59
CA GLU A 340 -2.34 -18.36 -28.44
C GLU A 340 -2.44 -17.44 -27.23
N ARG A 341 -3.02 -16.26 -27.45
CA ARG A 341 -3.19 -15.23 -26.43
C ARG A 341 -4.56 -14.61 -26.51
N ASP A 342 -5.11 -14.36 -25.33
CA ASP A 342 -6.36 -13.66 -25.16
C ASP A 342 -6.11 -12.15 -25.27
N THR A 343 -6.95 -11.48 -26.04
CA THR A 343 -6.82 -10.05 -26.33
C THR A 343 -8.16 -9.33 -26.27
N VAL A 344 -8.09 -8.02 -26.05
CA VAL A 344 -9.16 -7.08 -26.38
C VAL A 344 -8.80 -6.48 -27.73
N THR A 345 -9.64 -6.73 -28.74
CA THR A 345 -9.37 -6.27 -30.11
C THR A 345 -10.31 -5.15 -30.51
N ALA A 346 -9.74 -4.08 -31.08
CA ALA A 346 -10.46 -3.10 -31.88
C ALA A 346 -10.29 -3.42 -33.37
N ARG A 347 -11.37 -3.81 -34.05
CA ARG A 347 -11.42 -3.97 -35.50
C ARG A 347 -11.93 -2.69 -36.13
N ILE A 348 -11.05 -1.97 -36.81
CA ILE A 348 -11.35 -0.67 -37.42
C ILE A 348 -11.52 -0.87 -38.92
N HIS A 349 -12.70 -0.57 -39.43
CA HIS A 349 -13.05 -0.73 -40.84
C HIS A 349 -12.80 0.60 -41.57
N TYR A 350 -12.03 0.54 -42.65
CA TYR A 350 -11.69 1.67 -43.49
C TYR A 350 -12.27 1.47 -44.89
N GLY A 351 -12.73 2.56 -45.53
CA GLY A 351 -13.01 2.57 -46.96
C GLY A 351 -11.71 2.56 -47.78
N SER A 352 -11.83 2.34 -49.08
CA SER A 352 -10.69 2.39 -50.02
C SER A 352 -10.02 3.76 -50.11
N ASP A 353 -10.69 4.81 -49.66
CA ASP A 353 -10.18 6.17 -49.52
C ASP A 353 -9.48 6.44 -48.17
N GLY A 354 -9.34 5.42 -47.31
CA GLY A 354 -8.82 5.57 -45.95
C GLY A 354 -9.80 6.19 -44.96
N SER A 355 -11.08 6.40 -45.35
CA SER A 355 -12.10 6.91 -44.42
C SER A 355 -12.47 5.84 -43.38
N ARG A 356 -12.37 6.18 -42.09
CA ARG A 356 -12.83 5.28 -41.02
C ARG A 356 -14.36 5.15 -41.05
N ARG A 357 -14.86 3.94 -41.25
CA ARG A 357 -16.30 3.62 -41.36
C ARG A 357 -16.90 3.22 -40.03
N ARG A 358 -16.35 2.20 -39.36
CA ARG A 358 -16.83 1.71 -38.06
C ARG A 358 -15.71 1.08 -37.23
N ILE A 359 -15.97 0.92 -35.94
CA ILE A 359 -15.09 0.22 -35.00
C ILE A 359 -15.92 -0.84 -34.28
N ASP A 360 -15.45 -2.08 -34.31
CA ASP A 360 -16.01 -3.18 -33.52
C ASP A 360 -14.99 -3.54 -32.43
N ILE A 361 -15.37 -3.48 -31.15
CA ILE A 361 -14.51 -3.85 -30.02
C ILE A 361 -15.04 -5.12 -29.37
N GLY A 362 -14.17 -6.08 -29.07
CA GLY A 362 -14.56 -7.30 -28.38
C GLY A 362 -13.39 -8.14 -27.88
N LEU A 363 -13.73 -9.14 -27.07
CA LEU A 363 -12.78 -10.14 -26.58
C LEU A 363 -12.45 -11.15 -27.68
N THR A 364 -11.17 -11.43 -27.85
CA THR A 364 -10.65 -12.25 -28.94
C THR A 364 -9.55 -13.17 -28.46
N ARG A 365 -9.23 -14.16 -29.28
CA ARG A 365 -8.02 -14.98 -29.16
C ARG A 365 -7.23 -14.89 -30.46
N ILE A 366 -5.95 -14.57 -30.37
CA ILE A 366 -5.04 -14.43 -31.51
C ILE A 366 -3.87 -15.42 -31.38
N ARG A 367 -3.13 -15.60 -32.48
CA ARG A 367 -1.81 -16.23 -32.47
C ARG A 367 -0.87 -15.35 -33.29
N SER A 368 0.09 -14.71 -32.62
CA SER A 368 1.09 -13.89 -33.33
C SER A 368 1.91 -14.79 -34.27
N ARG A 369 1.94 -14.44 -35.55
CA ARG A 369 2.67 -15.14 -36.61
C ARG A 369 4.06 -14.57 -36.84
N ALA A 370 4.35 -13.39 -36.30
CA ALA A 370 5.67 -12.76 -36.35
C ALA A 370 5.86 -11.79 -35.17
N SER A 371 7.08 -11.74 -34.64
CA SER A 371 7.54 -10.70 -33.72
C SER A 371 8.69 -9.97 -34.43
N LEU A 372 8.49 -8.68 -34.68
CA LEU A 372 9.41 -7.86 -35.47
C LEU A 372 10.06 -6.81 -34.57
N ALA A 373 11.33 -6.52 -34.85
CA ALA A 373 11.96 -5.31 -34.37
C ALA A 373 11.58 -4.15 -35.30
N TYR A 374 11.65 -2.91 -34.83
CA TYR A 374 11.40 -1.74 -35.68
C TYR A 374 12.28 -1.73 -36.95
N GLU A 375 13.53 -2.16 -36.82
CA GLU A 375 14.49 -2.25 -37.93
C GLU A 375 14.08 -3.31 -38.95
N HIS A 376 13.48 -4.43 -38.51
CA HIS A 376 12.94 -5.44 -39.41
C HIS A 376 11.75 -4.88 -40.18
N ALA A 377 10.82 -4.23 -39.48
CA ALA A 377 9.65 -3.62 -40.11
C ALA A 377 10.04 -2.54 -41.12
N GLU A 378 10.99 -1.68 -40.77
CA GLU A 378 11.55 -0.67 -41.68
C GLU A 378 12.16 -1.31 -42.93
N THR A 379 12.96 -2.37 -42.76
CA THR A 379 13.57 -3.10 -43.90
C THR A 379 12.49 -3.66 -44.83
N PHE A 380 11.46 -4.32 -44.29
CA PHE A 380 10.35 -4.87 -45.10
C PHE A 380 9.53 -3.79 -45.83
N ILE A 381 9.50 -2.56 -45.31
CA ILE A 381 8.77 -1.44 -45.94
C ILE A 381 9.61 -0.78 -47.03
N LEU A 382 10.94 -0.74 -46.87
CA LEU A 382 11.85 -0.03 -47.77
C LEU A 382 12.41 -0.90 -48.90
N GLU A 383 12.47 -2.21 -48.72
CA GLU A 383 12.92 -3.15 -49.75
C GLU A 383 11.71 -3.73 -50.50
N ASP A 384 11.45 -3.21 -51.71
CA ASP A 384 10.45 -3.70 -52.68
C ASP A 384 10.76 -5.12 -53.20
#